data_AF-A0A7G2DTH1-F1
#
_entry.id   AF-A0A7G2DTH1-F1
#
_cell.length_a   1.000
_cell.length_b   1.000
_cell.length_c   1.000
_cell.angle_alpha   90.00
_cell.angle_beta   90.00
_cell.angle_gamma   90.00
#
_symmetry.space_group_name_H-M   'P 1'
#
loop_
_entity.id
_entity.type
_entity.pdbx_description
1 polymer ?
#
loop_
_entity_poly.entity_id
_entity_poly.type
_entity_poly.pdbx_seq_one_letter_code
_entity_poly.pdbx_strand_id
1 'polypeptide(L)'
;MQFSTTCHAYVINVTNVNVSMFPAILVFGDSTIDTGNNNYIKTYIRANFPPYGCNFPGHNATGRFSNGKLIPDFIASLMGIKDTVPPFLDPHLSDSDIITGVCFASAGSGYDNLTDRATSTLSVDKQADMLRSYVERLSQIVGDEKAASIVSEALVIVSSGTNDFNLNLYDTPSRRQKLGVDGYQSFILSNVHNFVQELYDIGCRKIMVLGLPPVGCLPIQMTMAMQKQNERRCIDKQNSDSQEFNQKLKNSLTEMQSNLTGSVIFYGDIYGALFDMATNPQRYGNVTFPLLPCK
;
A
#
# COMPACT_ATOMS: atom_id res chain seq x y z
N MET A 1 49.77 1.79 -50.37
CA MET A 1 48.48 1.09 -50.14
C MET A 1 47.96 1.53 -48.80
N GLN A 2 46.93 2.38 -48.78
CA GLN A 2 46.30 2.88 -47.57
C GLN A 2 44.90 2.25 -47.54
N PHE A 3 44.69 1.28 -46.65
CA PHE A 3 43.37 0.66 -46.48
C PHE A 3 42.51 1.60 -45.63
N SER A 4 41.47 2.16 -46.27
CA SER A 4 40.39 2.87 -45.59
C SER A 4 39.32 1.84 -45.21
N THR A 5 39.16 1.59 -43.91
CA THR A 5 38.04 0.81 -43.36
C THR A 5 36.95 1.79 -42.91
N THR A 6 35.96 2.00 -43.77
CA THR A 6 34.71 2.68 -43.40
C THR A 6 33.83 1.73 -42.58
N CYS A 7 33.70 2.04 -41.28
CA CYS A 7 32.75 1.37 -40.39
C CYS A 7 31.34 1.92 -40.66
N HIS A 8 30.45 1.11 -41.24
CA HIS A 8 29.04 1.47 -41.37
C HIS A 8 28.36 1.30 -40.02
N ALA A 9 28.02 2.41 -39.37
CA ALA A 9 27.16 2.40 -38.20
C ALA A 9 25.71 2.09 -38.64
N TYR A 10 25.25 0.87 -38.38
CA TYR A 10 23.82 0.57 -38.42
C TYR A 10 23.16 1.26 -37.23
N VAL A 11 22.32 2.26 -37.51
CA VAL A 11 21.39 2.79 -36.52
C VAL A 11 20.31 1.73 -36.32
N ILE A 12 20.45 0.93 -35.27
CA ILE A 12 19.36 0.10 -34.78
C ILE A 12 18.38 1.07 -34.11
N ASN A 13 17.26 1.34 -34.78
CA ASN A 13 16.10 1.94 -34.11
C ASN A 13 15.57 0.92 -33.11
N VAL A 14 16.12 0.93 -31.89
CA VAL A 14 15.50 0.27 -30.75
C VAL A 14 14.23 1.07 -30.45
N THR A 15 13.09 0.61 -30.95
CA THR A 15 11.81 0.98 -30.35
C THR A 15 11.90 0.56 -28.89
N ASN A 16 11.96 1.51 -27.96
CA ASN A 16 11.77 1.25 -26.53
C ASN A 16 10.38 0.63 -26.36
N VAL A 17 10.31 -0.68 -26.50
CA VAL A 17 9.17 -1.44 -25.98
C VAL A 17 9.33 -1.30 -24.47
N ASN A 18 8.50 -0.46 -23.85
CA ASN A 18 8.32 -0.46 -22.41
C ASN A 18 7.74 -1.83 -22.05
N VAL A 19 8.60 -2.83 -21.88
CA VAL A 19 8.21 -4.15 -21.41
C VAL A 19 7.89 -3.97 -19.94
N SER A 20 6.61 -4.10 -19.59
CA SER A 20 6.20 -4.06 -18.19
C SER A 20 6.90 -5.15 -17.40
N MET A 21 7.47 -4.81 -16.23
CA MET A 21 8.19 -5.77 -15.39
C MET A 21 7.25 -6.83 -14.77
N PHE A 22 5.99 -6.46 -14.58
CA PHE A 22 4.92 -7.32 -14.08
C PHE A 22 3.68 -7.18 -14.97
N PRO A 23 2.88 -8.22 -15.20
CA PRO A 23 1.67 -8.09 -16.02
C PRO A 23 0.57 -7.27 -15.33
N ALA A 24 0.55 -7.27 -13.99
CA ALA A 24 -0.45 -6.59 -13.19
C ALA A 24 0.10 -6.14 -11.83
N ILE A 25 -0.62 -5.22 -11.18
CA ILE A 25 -0.39 -4.79 -9.80
C ILE A 25 -1.68 -4.95 -8.97
N LEU A 26 -1.58 -5.59 -7.81
CA LEU A 26 -2.71 -5.85 -6.91
C LEU A 26 -2.40 -5.25 -5.54
N VAL A 27 -3.28 -4.38 -5.05
CA VAL A 27 -2.97 -3.52 -3.89
C VAL A 27 -3.96 -3.76 -2.76
N PHE A 28 -3.48 -4.02 -1.54
CA PHE A 28 -4.29 -4.37 -0.37
C PHE A 28 -3.85 -3.56 0.85
N GLY A 29 -4.79 -3.12 1.67
CA GLY A 29 -4.47 -2.46 2.93
C GLY A 29 -5.39 -1.29 3.25
N ASP A 30 -4.80 -0.19 3.72
CA ASP A 30 -5.52 0.94 4.31
C ASP A 30 -5.46 2.24 3.47
N SER A 31 -5.71 3.38 4.13
CA SER A 31 -5.79 4.72 3.52
C SER A 31 -4.51 5.14 2.81
N THR A 32 -3.36 4.58 3.18
CA THR A 32 -2.07 4.91 2.57
C THR A 32 -1.98 4.50 1.10
N ILE A 33 -2.83 3.56 0.69
CA ILE A 33 -2.84 2.95 -0.66
C ILE A 33 -4.25 2.73 -1.23
N ASP A 34 -5.31 3.12 -0.51
CA ASP A 34 -6.70 3.13 -1.02
C ASP A 34 -6.88 4.17 -2.12
N THR A 35 -7.24 3.70 -3.31
CA THR A 35 -7.44 4.52 -4.50
C THR A 35 -8.87 5.01 -4.70
N GLY A 36 -9.80 4.63 -3.80
CA GLY A 36 -11.16 5.12 -3.76
C GLY A 36 -12.24 4.09 -3.43
N ASN A 37 -11.91 2.89 -2.94
CA ASN A 37 -12.92 1.87 -2.63
C ASN A 37 -13.94 2.35 -1.59
N ASN A 38 -13.50 3.18 -0.64
CA ASN A 38 -14.37 3.73 0.40
C ASN A 38 -15.51 4.63 -0.14
N ASN A 39 -15.45 5.07 -1.39
CA ASN A 39 -16.55 5.81 -2.03
C ASN A 39 -17.78 4.93 -2.27
N TYR A 40 -17.58 3.61 -2.39
CA TYR A 40 -18.59 2.65 -2.81
C TYR A 40 -19.17 1.83 -1.64
N ILE A 41 -18.75 2.13 -0.40
CA ILE A 41 -19.24 1.46 0.81
C ILE A 41 -19.81 2.48 1.81
N LYS A 42 -20.61 2.02 2.77
CA LYS A 42 -21.15 2.86 3.85
C LYS A 42 -20.11 3.05 4.96
N THR A 43 -19.32 4.11 4.85
CA THR A 43 -18.33 4.52 5.86
C THR A 43 -18.24 6.04 5.93
N TYR A 44 -17.76 6.56 7.06
CA TYR A 44 -17.40 7.97 7.23
C TYR A 44 -15.94 8.26 6.83
N ILE A 45 -15.12 7.22 6.63
CA ILE A 45 -13.72 7.36 6.21
C ILE A 45 -13.68 7.54 4.69
N ARG A 46 -13.79 8.78 4.22
CA ARG A 46 -13.76 9.11 2.79
C ARG A 46 -12.84 10.30 2.50
N ALA A 47 -12.31 10.33 1.28
CA ALA A 47 -11.46 11.39 0.77
C ALA A 47 -11.92 11.85 -0.63
N ASN A 48 -13.24 11.88 -0.85
CA ASN A 48 -13.88 12.27 -2.12
C ASN A 48 -14.37 13.73 -2.11
N PHE A 49 -13.65 14.60 -1.38
CA PHE A 49 -13.94 16.02 -1.27
C PHE A 49 -12.63 16.82 -1.18
N PRO A 50 -12.61 18.13 -1.49
CA PRO A 50 -11.40 18.96 -1.34
C PRO A 50 -10.88 18.96 0.11
N PRO A 51 -9.55 19.00 0.35
CA PRO A 51 -8.47 19.25 -0.62
C PRO A 51 -7.93 17.99 -1.32
N TYR A 52 -8.54 16.82 -1.12
CA TYR A 52 -8.08 15.58 -1.75
C TYR A 52 -8.18 15.67 -3.27
N GLY A 53 -7.21 15.08 -3.97
CA GLY A 53 -7.17 15.03 -5.44
C GLY A 53 -6.84 16.32 -6.19
N CYS A 54 -6.53 17.44 -5.51
CA CYS A 54 -6.25 18.72 -6.19
C CYS A 54 -5.01 18.69 -7.13
N ASN A 55 -4.05 17.81 -6.87
CA ASN A 55 -2.87 17.51 -7.69
C ASN A 55 -2.99 16.16 -8.42
N PHE A 56 -4.13 15.47 -8.35
CA PHE A 56 -4.37 14.25 -9.11
C PHE A 56 -4.66 14.62 -10.58
N PRO A 57 -4.32 13.77 -11.57
CA PRO A 57 -4.72 14.01 -12.95
C PRO A 57 -6.24 14.27 -13.07
N GLY A 58 -6.59 15.42 -13.65
CA GLY A 58 -7.98 15.87 -13.73
C GLY A 58 -8.51 16.63 -12.50
N HIS A 59 -7.68 16.87 -11.48
CA HIS A 59 -7.97 17.71 -10.30
C HIS A 59 -9.22 17.29 -9.50
N ASN A 60 -9.51 15.98 -9.46
CA ASN A 60 -10.71 15.44 -8.84
C ASN A 60 -10.39 14.60 -7.61
N ALA A 61 -11.21 14.73 -6.56
CA ALA A 61 -11.13 13.94 -5.35
C ALA A 61 -11.64 12.50 -5.58
N THR A 62 -10.73 11.57 -5.91
CA THR A 62 -11.12 10.18 -6.24
C THR A 62 -11.34 9.28 -5.02
N GLY A 63 -11.22 9.79 -3.79
CA GLY A 63 -11.18 8.95 -2.58
C GLY A 63 -9.77 8.54 -2.13
N ARG A 64 -8.72 8.99 -2.83
CA ARG A 64 -7.33 8.86 -2.37
C ARG A 64 -7.08 9.79 -1.17
N PHE A 65 -6.49 9.28 -0.10
CA PHE A 65 -6.12 10.06 1.09
C PHE A 65 -4.83 10.89 0.87
N SER A 66 -4.77 11.56 -0.28
CA SER A 66 -3.69 12.44 -0.72
C SER A 66 -4.28 13.54 -1.60
N ASN A 67 -3.53 14.62 -1.78
CA ASN A 67 -3.88 15.61 -2.81
C ASN A 67 -3.62 15.08 -4.23
N GLY A 68 -2.92 13.96 -4.40
CA GLY A 68 -2.58 13.45 -5.73
C GLY A 68 -2.50 11.92 -5.77
N LYS A 69 -1.62 11.43 -6.64
CA LYS A 69 -1.28 10.00 -6.77
C LYS A 69 -0.80 9.43 -5.43
N LEU A 70 -1.07 8.15 -5.21
CA LEU A 70 -0.54 7.37 -4.09
C LEU A 70 0.68 6.55 -4.55
N ILE A 71 1.44 6.02 -3.59
CA ILE A 71 2.60 5.13 -3.84
C ILE A 71 2.31 4.02 -4.88
N PRO A 72 1.19 3.27 -4.83
CA PRO A 72 0.89 2.27 -5.85
C PRO A 72 0.76 2.84 -7.26
N ASP A 73 0.26 4.07 -7.43
CA ASP A 73 0.20 4.72 -8.76
C ASP A 73 1.60 5.00 -9.30
N PHE A 74 2.51 5.48 -8.44
CA PHE A 74 3.90 5.72 -8.83
C PHE A 74 4.63 4.42 -9.16
N ILE A 75 4.44 3.36 -8.36
CA ILE A 75 5.03 2.04 -8.63
C ILE A 75 4.51 1.47 -9.94
N ALA A 76 3.19 1.51 -10.16
CA ALA A 76 2.59 1.03 -11.41
C ALA A 76 3.13 1.77 -12.64
N SER A 77 3.29 3.09 -12.53
CA SER A 77 3.84 3.94 -13.61
C SER A 77 5.31 3.59 -13.88
N LEU A 78 6.13 3.49 -12.83
CA LEU A 78 7.56 3.18 -12.94
C LEU A 78 7.81 1.78 -13.51
N MET A 79 6.91 0.83 -13.24
CA MET A 79 6.99 -0.53 -13.76
C MET A 79 6.41 -0.70 -15.16
N GLY A 80 5.85 0.37 -15.74
CA GLY A 80 5.24 0.33 -17.07
C GLY A 80 3.91 -0.41 -17.14
N ILE A 81 3.21 -0.57 -16.01
CA ILE A 81 1.93 -1.31 -15.92
C ILE A 81 0.77 -0.41 -16.33
N LYS A 82 0.63 0.74 -15.66
CA LYS A 82 -0.42 1.75 -15.86
C LYS A 82 -0.10 3.05 -15.12
N ASP A 83 -0.72 4.15 -15.53
CA ASP A 83 -0.49 5.47 -14.91
C ASP A 83 -1.10 5.60 -13.51
N THR A 84 -2.26 4.99 -13.29
CA THR A 84 -3.00 5.03 -12.01
C THR A 84 -3.70 3.71 -11.77
N VAL A 85 -3.69 3.24 -10.52
CA VAL A 85 -4.38 2.02 -10.11
C VAL A 85 -5.83 2.35 -9.72
N PRO A 86 -6.85 1.76 -10.35
CA PRO A 86 -8.24 2.05 -10.00
C PRO A 86 -8.72 1.19 -8.82
N PRO A 87 -9.71 1.67 -8.04
CA PRO A 87 -10.32 0.89 -6.97
C PRO A 87 -11.23 -0.20 -7.55
N PHE A 88 -11.17 -1.42 -7.00
CA PHE A 88 -11.93 -2.58 -7.48
C PHE A 88 -13.46 -2.38 -7.43
N LEU A 89 -13.96 -1.56 -6.50
CA LEU A 89 -15.39 -1.31 -6.36
C LEU A 89 -15.95 -0.26 -7.33
N ASP A 90 -15.13 0.32 -8.20
CA ASP A 90 -15.62 1.25 -9.21
C ASP A 90 -16.49 0.52 -10.25
N PRO A 91 -17.79 0.89 -10.41
CA PRO A 91 -18.69 0.25 -11.35
C PRO A 91 -18.30 0.48 -12.81
N HIS A 92 -17.38 1.40 -13.09
CA HIS A 92 -16.90 1.74 -14.44
C HIS A 92 -15.54 1.10 -14.78
N LEU A 93 -15.04 0.16 -13.97
CA LEU A 93 -13.81 -0.57 -14.27
C LEU A 93 -13.85 -1.23 -15.65
N SER A 94 -12.89 -0.86 -16.50
CA SER A 94 -12.72 -1.49 -17.81
C SER A 94 -12.07 -2.87 -17.69
N ASP A 95 -12.22 -3.70 -18.72
CA ASP A 95 -11.54 -5.00 -18.78
C ASP A 95 -10.01 -4.82 -18.85
N SER A 96 -9.52 -3.74 -19.48
CA SER A 96 -8.09 -3.41 -19.49
C SER A 96 -7.58 -3.11 -18.08
N ASP A 97 -8.39 -2.46 -17.24
CA ASP A 97 -8.02 -2.20 -15.85
C ASP A 97 -7.91 -3.49 -15.07
N ILE A 98 -8.86 -4.40 -15.25
CA ILE A 98 -8.84 -5.73 -14.63
C ILE A 98 -7.62 -6.51 -15.07
N ILE A 99 -7.31 -6.58 -16.36
CA ILE A 99 -6.13 -7.31 -16.87
C ILE A 99 -4.82 -6.84 -16.24
N THR A 100 -4.70 -5.54 -15.99
CA THR A 100 -3.47 -4.90 -15.49
C THR A 100 -3.49 -4.67 -13.97
N GLY A 101 -4.55 -5.13 -13.28
CA GLY A 101 -4.66 -5.13 -11.82
C GLY A 101 -5.29 -3.87 -11.21
N VAL A 102 -5.75 -4.01 -9.97
CA VAL A 102 -6.61 -3.04 -9.26
C VAL A 102 -6.21 -2.92 -7.81
N CYS A 103 -6.84 -1.97 -7.11
CA CYS A 103 -6.68 -1.79 -5.67
C CYS A 103 -7.91 -2.30 -4.91
N PHE A 104 -7.66 -3.11 -3.88
CA PHE A 104 -8.61 -3.70 -2.94
C PHE A 104 -8.56 -3.03 -1.56
N ALA A 105 -7.60 -2.13 -1.32
CA ALA A 105 -7.43 -1.45 -0.04
C ALA A 105 -8.66 -0.63 0.36
N SER A 106 -8.88 -0.47 1.67
CA SER A 106 -10.00 0.28 2.24
C SER A 106 -9.50 1.20 3.35
N ALA A 107 -9.66 2.51 3.16
CA ALA A 107 -9.17 3.48 4.12
C ALA A 107 -9.76 3.28 5.51
N GLY A 108 -8.90 3.28 6.55
CA GLY A 108 -9.28 3.05 7.94
C GLY A 108 -9.33 1.58 8.36
N SER A 109 -9.03 0.64 7.48
CA SER A 109 -8.93 -0.77 7.83
C SER A 109 -7.65 -1.11 8.58
N GLY A 110 -7.62 -2.28 9.21
CA GLY A 110 -6.45 -2.88 9.84
C GLY A 110 -6.41 -4.39 9.63
N TYR A 111 -5.50 -5.06 10.32
CA TYR A 111 -5.49 -6.52 10.47
C TYR A 111 -6.35 -6.99 11.65
N ASP A 112 -6.72 -6.12 12.59
CA ASP A 112 -7.65 -6.44 13.67
C ASP A 112 -9.09 -6.08 13.27
N ASN A 113 -9.98 -7.07 13.22
CA ASN A 113 -11.40 -6.86 12.97
C ASN A 113 -12.06 -5.85 13.92
N LEU A 114 -11.49 -5.61 15.11
CA LEU A 114 -11.95 -4.54 16.00
C LEU A 114 -11.76 -3.15 15.37
N THR A 115 -10.64 -2.92 14.68
CA THR A 115 -10.33 -1.71 13.92
C THR A 115 -11.39 -1.49 12.84
N ASP A 116 -11.62 -2.50 12.00
CA ASP A 116 -12.53 -2.39 10.86
C ASP A 116 -13.98 -2.13 11.29
N ARG A 117 -14.40 -2.73 12.41
CA ARG A 117 -15.72 -2.47 13.00
C ARG A 117 -15.84 -1.06 13.54
N ALA A 118 -14.78 -0.55 14.19
CA ALA A 118 -14.77 0.80 14.71
C ALA A 118 -14.86 1.83 13.58
N THR A 119 -14.23 1.56 12.43
CA THR A 119 -14.18 2.47 11.27
C THR A 119 -15.25 2.20 10.21
N SER A 120 -16.00 1.10 10.33
CA SER A 120 -16.99 0.64 9.34
C SER A 120 -16.38 0.45 7.94
N THR A 121 -15.21 -0.19 7.86
CA THR A 121 -14.42 -0.37 6.63
C THR A 121 -14.34 -1.83 6.20
N LEU A 122 -13.70 -2.10 5.06
CA LEU A 122 -13.49 -3.48 4.59
C LEU A 122 -12.27 -4.07 5.30
N SER A 123 -12.49 -5.13 6.08
CA SER A 123 -11.40 -5.92 6.67
C SER A 123 -10.51 -6.54 5.60
N VAL A 124 -9.28 -6.90 5.95
CA VAL A 124 -8.37 -7.62 5.03
C VAL A 124 -9.00 -8.90 4.46
N ASP A 125 -9.83 -9.61 5.24
CA ASP A 125 -10.59 -10.76 4.76
C ASP A 125 -11.54 -10.38 3.62
N LYS A 126 -12.23 -9.24 3.73
CA LYS A 126 -13.07 -8.72 2.64
C LYS A 126 -12.26 -8.29 1.43
N GLN A 127 -11.02 -7.85 1.63
CA GLN A 127 -10.11 -7.55 0.52
C GLN A 127 -9.66 -8.83 -0.21
N ALA A 128 -9.45 -9.94 0.52
CA ALA A 128 -9.24 -11.25 -0.09
C ALA A 128 -10.49 -11.77 -0.83
N ASP A 129 -11.69 -11.57 -0.26
CA ASP A 129 -12.96 -11.88 -0.97
C ASP A 129 -13.04 -11.14 -2.31
N MET A 130 -12.70 -9.84 -2.33
CA MET A 130 -12.64 -9.05 -3.55
C MET A 130 -11.59 -9.57 -4.54
N LEU A 131 -10.44 -10.06 -4.08
CA LEU A 131 -9.46 -10.70 -4.94
C LEU A 131 -10.04 -11.94 -5.62
N ARG A 132 -10.78 -12.80 -4.90
CA ARG A 132 -11.41 -13.98 -5.52
C ARG A 132 -12.39 -13.58 -6.61
N SER A 133 -13.24 -12.57 -6.37
CA SER A 133 -14.12 -12.02 -7.41
C SER A 133 -13.36 -11.39 -8.58
N TYR A 134 -12.22 -10.75 -8.32
CA TYR A 134 -11.34 -10.25 -9.37
C TYR A 134 -10.77 -11.39 -10.22
N VAL A 135 -10.32 -12.49 -9.62
CA VAL A 135 -9.78 -13.65 -10.36
C VAL A 135 -10.86 -14.27 -11.24
N GLU A 136 -12.08 -14.45 -10.74
CA GLU A 136 -13.21 -14.93 -11.53
C GLU A 136 -13.50 -14.02 -12.73
N ARG A 137 -13.55 -12.70 -12.51
CA ARG A 137 -13.76 -11.72 -13.58
C ARG A 137 -12.60 -11.74 -14.59
N LEU A 138 -11.36 -11.84 -14.12
CA LEU A 138 -10.19 -11.91 -14.98
C LEU A 138 -10.21 -13.17 -15.86
N SER A 139 -10.54 -14.33 -15.29
CA SER A 139 -10.75 -15.58 -16.02
C SER A 139 -11.76 -15.45 -17.15
N GLN A 140 -12.88 -14.74 -16.91
CA GLN A 140 -13.88 -14.51 -17.96
C GLN A 140 -13.36 -13.64 -19.12
N ILE A 141 -12.41 -12.75 -18.85
CA ILE A 141 -11.85 -11.82 -19.86
C ILE A 141 -10.75 -12.50 -20.68
N VAL A 142 -9.82 -13.22 -20.02
CA VAL A 142 -8.59 -13.72 -20.66
C VAL A 142 -8.47 -15.25 -20.72
N GLY A 143 -9.41 -15.99 -20.13
CA GLY A 143 -9.33 -17.44 -19.94
C GLY A 143 -8.53 -17.85 -18.71
N ASP A 144 -8.84 -19.03 -18.16
CA ASP A 144 -8.32 -19.48 -16.86
C ASP A 144 -6.80 -19.58 -16.79
N GLU A 145 -6.16 -20.16 -17.81
CA GLU A 145 -4.70 -20.33 -17.85
C GLU A 145 -3.98 -18.98 -17.81
N LYS A 146 -4.46 -18.01 -18.59
CA LYS A 146 -3.87 -16.68 -18.65
C LYS A 146 -4.18 -15.86 -17.40
N ALA A 147 -5.37 -16.01 -16.81
CA ALA A 147 -5.71 -15.38 -15.55
C ALA A 147 -4.80 -15.88 -14.41
N ALA A 148 -4.61 -17.19 -14.31
CA ALA A 148 -3.70 -17.80 -13.35
C ALA A 148 -2.26 -17.27 -13.51
N SER A 149 -1.77 -17.18 -14.75
CA SER A 149 -0.45 -16.61 -15.05
C SER A 149 -0.34 -15.12 -14.67
N ILE A 150 -1.35 -14.30 -14.95
CA ILE A 150 -1.36 -12.89 -14.55
C ILE A 150 -1.31 -12.77 -13.03
N VAL A 151 -2.13 -13.53 -12.31
CA VAL A 151 -2.21 -13.48 -10.84
C VAL A 151 -0.92 -13.96 -10.18
N SER A 152 -0.31 -15.04 -10.67
CA SER A 152 0.96 -15.53 -10.13
C SER A 152 2.10 -14.55 -10.38
N GLU A 153 2.12 -13.90 -11.54
CA GLU A 153 3.20 -12.99 -11.93
C GLU A 153 2.98 -11.54 -11.49
N ALA A 154 1.79 -11.18 -10.98
CA ALA A 154 1.46 -9.84 -10.53
C ALA A 154 2.31 -9.38 -9.34
N LEU A 155 2.60 -8.09 -9.29
CA LEU A 155 3.17 -7.45 -8.10
C LEU A 155 2.06 -7.19 -7.09
N VAL A 156 2.12 -7.85 -5.94
CA VAL A 156 1.19 -7.64 -4.83
C VAL A 156 1.80 -6.72 -3.79
N ILE A 157 1.06 -5.68 -3.38
CA ILE A 157 1.48 -4.73 -2.36
C ILE A 157 0.47 -4.74 -1.21
N VAL A 158 0.96 -4.97 0.01
CA VAL A 158 0.17 -4.94 1.24
C VAL A 158 0.67 -3.83 2.16
N SER A 159 -0.20 -2.89 2.55
CA SER A 159 0.13 -1.86 3.55
C SER A 159 -1.05 -1.61 4.50
N SER A 160 -0.95 -2.21 5.69
CA SER A 160 -1.98 -2.13 6.73
C SER A 160 -1.32 -2.24 8.11
N GLY A 161 -2.08 -1.99 9.16
CA GLY A 161 -1.65 -2.14 10.56
C GLY A 161 -1.49 -0.84 11.33
N THR A 162 -1.28 0.29 10.65
CA THR A 162 -1.14 1.60 11.32
C THR A 162 -2.39 1.94 12.13
N ASN A 163 -3.58 1.65 11.60
CA ASN A 163 -4.84 1.88 12.30
C ASN A 163 -5.02 0.96 13.52
N ASP A 164 -4.51 -0.27 13.48
CA ASP A 164 -4.58 -1.19 14.63
C ASP A 164 -3.81 -0.65 15.83
N PHE A 165 -2.60 -0.13 15.60
CA PHE A 165 -1.77 0.44 16.65
C PHE A 165 -2.35 1.76 17.15
N ASN A 166 -2.74 2.67 16.24
CA ASN A 166 -3.36 3.92 16.63
C ASN A 166 -4.62 3.68 17.47
N LEU A 167 -5.61 2.97 16.91
CA LEU A 167 -6.92 2.86 17.53
C LEU A 167 -6.92 1.94 18.75
N ASN A 168 -6.31 0.76 18.67
CA ASN A 168 -6.51 -0.27 19.70
C ASN A 168 -5.39 -0.32 20.75
N LEU A 169 -4.21 0.24 20.44
CA LEU A 169 -3.08 0.29 21.37
C LEU A 169 -2.95 1.64 22.07
N TYR A 170 -3.22 2.75 21.36
CA TYR A 170 -3.00 4.10 21.87
C TYR A 170 -4.29 4.87 22.18
N ASP A 171 -5.16 5.08 21.18
CA ASP A 171 -6.32 5.97 21.28
C ASP A 171 -7.42 5.37 22.15
N THR A 172 -7.72 4.08 21.94
CA THR A 172 -8.65 3.26 22.72
C THR A 172 -7.93 1.99 23.19
N PRO A 173 -7.16 2.04 24.29
CA PRO A 173 -6.16 1.03 24.66
C PRO A 173 -6.77 -0.29 25.21
N SER A 174 -7.95 -0.68 24.75
CA SER A 174 -8.65 -1.90 25.18
C SER A 174 -7.84 -3.18 24.84
N ARG A 175 -7.17 -3.22 23.67
CA ARG A 175 -6.27 -4.33 23.32
C ARG A 175 -4.99 -4.28 24.14
N ARG A 176 -4.42 -3.09 24.34
CA ARG A 176 -3.24 -2.90 25.21
C ARG A 176 -3.49 -3.40 26.64
N GLN A 177 -4.66 -3.12 27.22
CA GLN A 177 -5.01 -3.57 28.57
C GLN A 177 -5.16 -5.09 28.65
N LYS A 178 -5.67 -5.74 27.59
CA LYS A 178 -5.91 -7.18 27.55
C LYS A 178 -4.67 -8.01 27.21
N LEU A 179 -3.83 -7.52 26.29
CA LEU A 179 -2.74 -8.29 25.67
C LEU A 179 -1.35 -7.72 25.96
N GLY A 180 -1.26 -6.50 26.50
CA GLY A 180 -0.01 -5.74 26.50
C GLY A 180 0.40 -5.32 25.08
N VAL A 181 1.56 -4.67 24.97
CA VAL A 181 2.10 -4.25 23.66
C VAL A 181 2.61 -5.45 22.88
N ASP A 182 3.48 -6.27 23.48
CA ASP A 182 4.10 -7.42 22.83
C ASP A 182 3.07 -8.49 22.40
N GLY A 183 2.10 -8.79 23.27
CA GLY A 183 1.02 -9.71 22.94
C GLY A 183 0.12 -9.19 21.82
N TYR A 184 -0.12 -7.87 21.75
CA TYR A 184 -0.86 -7.29 20.64
C TYR A 184 -0.07 -7.30 19.33
N GLN A 185 1.23 -7.00 19.37
CA GLN A 185 2.10 -7.15 18.20
C GLN A 185 2.06 -8.59 17.67
N SER A 186 2.17 -9.59 18.55
CA SER A 186 2.09 -11.00 18.18
C SER A 186 0.74 -11.38 17.56
N PHE A 187 -0.35 -10.84 18.08
CA PHE A 187 -1.69 -10.99 17.51
C PHE A 187 -1.80 -10.41 16.09
N ILE A 188 -1.32 -9.18 15.88
CA ILE A 188 -1.31 -8.56 14.54
C ILE A 188 -0.40 -9.35 13.58
N LEU A 189 0.78 -9.79 14.02
CA LEU A 189 1.66 -10.64 13.21
C LEU A 189 0.97 -11.92 12.75
N SER A 190 0.20 -12.58 13.62
CA SER A 190 -0.57 -13.77 13.23
C SER A 190 -1.61 -13.45 12.15
N ASN A 191 -2.27 -12.30 12.22
CA ASN A 191 -3.24 -11.89 11.21
C ASN A 191 -2.57 -11.52 9.88
N VAL A 192 -1.38 -10.89 9.92
CA VAL A 192 -0.55 -10.66 8.72
C VAL A 192 -0.20 -11.99 8.07
N HIS A 193 0.28 -12.96 8.85
CA HIS A 193 0.62 -14.29 8.35
C HIS A 193 -0.58 -14.96 7.68
N ASN A 194 -1.75 -14.97 8.33
CA ASN A 194 -2.96 -15.55 7.76
C ASN A 194 -3.38 -14.86 6.47
N PHE A 195 -3.28 -13.53 6.42
CA PHE A 195 -3.64 -12.78 5.22
C PHE A 195 -2.67 -13.05 4.05
N VAL A 196 -1.36 -13.08 4.29
CA VAL A 196 -0.37 -13.40 3.26
C VAL A 196 -0.55 -14.86 2.77
N GLN A 197 -0.85 -15.79 3.67
CA GLN A 197 -1.19 -17.17 3.31
C GLN A 197 -2.42 -17.21 2.40
N GLU A 198 -3.48 -16.48 2.74
CA GLU A 198 -4.70 -16.42 1.94
C GLU A 198 -4.44 -15.86 0.52
N LEU A 199 -3.66 -14.78 0.40
CA LEU A 199 -3.27 -14.24 -0.91
C LEU A 199 -2.48 -15.27 -1.72
N TYR A 200 -1.58 -16.01 -1.07
CA TYR A 200 -0.84 -17.10 -1.70
C TYR A 200 -1.77 -18.23 -2.15
N ASP A 201 -2.72 -18.64 -1.32
CA ASP A 201 -3.66 -19.72 -1.64
C ASP A 201 -4.57 -19.35 -2.82
N ILE A 202 -4.92 -18.07 -2.97
CA ILE A 202 -5.67 -17.56 -4.13
C ILE A 202 -4.82 -17.53 -5.42
N GLY A 203 -3.49 -17.53 -5.30
CA GLY A 203 -2.58 -17.66 -6.44
C GLY A 203 -1.49 -16.60 -6.54
N CYS A 204 -1.47 -15.61 -5.65
CA CYS A 204 -0.43 -14.58 -5.67
C CYS A 204 0.94 -15.19 -5.31
N ARG A 205 2.00 -14.79 -6.01
CA ARG A 205 3.35 -15.27 -5.71
C ARG A 205 4.33 -14.17 -5.35
N LYS A 206 4.19 -12.95 -5.85
CA LYS A 206 5.16 -11.86 -5.61
C LYS A 206 4.57 -10.82 -4.67
N ILE A 207 4.80 -10.96 -3.38
CA ILE A 207 4.11 -10.22 -2.31
C ILE A 207 5.08 -9.33 -1.55
N MET A 208 4.87 -8.02 -1.63
CA MET A 208 5.54 -7.02 -0.81
C MET A 208 4.63 -6.62 0.34
N VAL A 209 5.09 -6.82 1.58
CA VAL A 209 4.37 -6.38 2.79
C VAL A 209 5.12 -5.23 3.42
N LEU A 210 4.48 -4.07 3.52
CA LEU A 210 5.07 -2.86 4.09
C LEU A 210 4.99 -2.91 5.63
N GLY A 211 6.08 -2.47 6.28
CA GLY A 211 6.08 -2.25 7.73
C GLY A 211 5.24 -1.05 8.16
N LEU A 212 5.20 -0.82 9.47
CA LEU A 212 4.64 0.39 10.05
C LEU A 212 5.53 1.61 9.79
N PRO A 213 4.94 2.81 9.58
CA PRO A 213 5.68 4.06 9.53
C PRO A 213 6.16 4.46 10.95
N PRO A 214 6.89 5.59 11.11
CA PRO A 214 7.11 6.17 12.43
C PRO A 214 5.78 6.70 13.01
N VAL A 215 5.01 5.81 13.67
CA VAL A 215 3.65 6.10 14.17
C VAL A 215 3.61 7.29 15.11
N GLY A 216 4.62 7.43 15.98
CA GLY A 216 4.73 8.56 16.91
C GLY A 216 4.94 9.91 16.24
N CYS A 217 5.32 9.93 14.96
CA CYS A 217 5.44 11.14 14.16
C CYS A 217 4.18 11.46 13.34
N LEU A 218 3.13 10.63 13.41
CA LEU A 218 1.88 10.92 12.71
C LEU A 218 1.21 12.15 13.32
N PRO A 219 0.72 13.11 12.51
CA PRO A 219 0.09 14.32 13.03
C PRO A 219 -1.04 14.05 14.03
N ILE A 220 -1.84 13.00 13.81
CA ILE A 220 -2.93 12.61 14.71
C ILE A 220 -2.40 12.19 16.08
N GLN A 221 -1.39 11.33 16.14
CA GLN A 221 -0.80 10.86 17.39
C GLN A 221 -0.12 12.01 18.15
N MET A 222 0.62 12.87 17.44
CA MET A 222 1.21 14.07 18.06
C MET A 222 0.16 15.04 18.62
N THR A 223 -0.98 15.20 17.93
CA THR A 223 -2.10 16.01 18.44
C THR A 223 -2.70 15.36 19.69
N MET A 224 -2.95 14.05 19.65
CA MET A 224 -3.57 13.31 20.76
C MET A 224 -2.68 13.19 21.99
N ALA A 225 -1.36 13.32 21.83
CA ALA A 225 -0.43 13.40 22.96
C ALA A 225 -0.56 14.69 23.78
N MET A 226 -1.29 15.70 23.30
CA MET A 226 -1.56 16.97 24.00
C MET A 226 -0.29 17.66 24.53
N GLN A 227 0.83 17.51 23.79
CA GLN A 227 2.08 18.20 24.10
C GLN A 227 1.90 19.71 23.92
N LYS A 228 2.68 20.51 24.66
CA LYS A 228 2.69 21.97 24.46
C LYS A 228 3.13 22.30 23.03
N GLN A 229 2.56 23.35 22.44
CA GLN A 229 2.78 23.69 21.02
C GLN A 229 4.25 23.89 20.66
N ASN A 230 5.05 24.46 21.57
CA ASN A 230 6.49 24.68 21.41
C ASN A 230 7.35 23.43 21.71
N GLU A 231 6.75 22.36 22.22
CA GLU A 231 7.41 21.09 22.58
C GLU A 231 6.91 19.93 21.70
N ARG A 232 6.08 20.23 20.69
CA ARG A 232 5.45 19.23 19.83
C ARG A 232 6.51 18.45 19.05
N ARG A 233 6.69 17.19 19.42
CA ARG A 233 7.69 16.26 18.87
C ARG A 233 7.10 14.86 18.70
N CYS A 234 7.79 14.02 17.94
CA CYS A 234 7.36 12.63 17.81
C CYS A 234 7.34 11.92 19.18
N ILE A 235 6.45 10.93 19.31
CA ILE A 235 6.31 10.13 20.52
C ILE A 235 7.27 8.93 20.43
N ASP A 236 8.41 9.04 21.11
CA ASP A 236 9.52 8.07 21.02
C ASP A 236 9.08 6.61 21.26
N LYS A 237 8.19 6.39 22.24
CA LYS A 237 7.70 5.04 22.56
C LYS A 237 6.91 4.42 21.39
N GLN A 238 6.06 5.19 20.71
CA GLN A 238 5.28 4.67 19.58
C GLN A 238 6.16 4.35 18.37
N ASN A 239 7.20 5.17 18.15
CA ASN A 239 8.21 4.90 17.12
C ASN A 239 9.01 3.63 17.45
N SER A 240 9.43 3.46 18.70
CA SER A 240 10.11 2.25 19.16
C SER A 240 9.23 1.00 18.99
N ASP A 241 7.94 1.08 19.31
CA ASP A 241 6.99 -0.02 19.11
C ASP A 241 6.84 -0.37 17.63
N SER A 242 6.86 0.64 16.74
CA SER A 242 6.79 0.45 15.28
C SER A 242 8.02 -0.29 14.76
N GLN A 243 9.22 0.11 15.22
CA GLN A 243 10.48 -0.56 14.84
C GLN A 243 10.54 -2.00 15.35
N GLU A 244 10.09 -2.24 16.59
CA GLU A 244 10.01 -3.58 17.17
C GLU A 244 9.08 -4.48 16.36
N PHE A 245 7.87 -4.01 16.04
CA PHE A 245 6.93 -4.75 15.20
C PHE A 245 7.52 -5.01 13.81
N ASN A 246 8.16 -4.02 13.19
CA ASN A 246 8.77 -4.18 11.86
C ASN A 246 9.89 -5.23 11.85
N GLN A 247 10.68 -5.33 12.93
CA GLN A 247 11.69 -6.38 13.06
C GLN A 247 11.04 -7.77 13.16
N LYS A 248 9.96 -7.90 13.95
CA LYS A 248 9.19 -9.16 14.05
C LYS A 248 8.57 -9.52 12.70
N LEU A 249 7.95 -8.56 12.01
CA LEU A 249 7.36 -8.73 10.69
C LEU A 249 8.39 -9.21 9.68
N LYS A 250 9.56 -8.56 9.60
CA LYS A 250 10.65 -8.97 8.70
C LYS A 250 11.07 -10.42 8.92
N ASN A 251 11.17 -10.85 10.18
CA ASN A 251 11.52 -12.22 10.52
C ASN A 251 10.40 -13.20 10.08
N SER A 252 9.14 -12.87 10.38
CA SER A 252 7.98 -13.69 10.02
C SER A 252 7.84 -13.85 8.51
N LEU A 253 8.01 -12.77 7.73
CA LEU A 253 7.97 -12.83 6.27
C LEU A 253 9.13 -13.66 5.68
N THR A 254 10.29 -13.65 6.34
CA THR A 254 11.44 -14.49 5.96
C THR A 254 11.11 -15.98 6.15
N GLU A 255 10.44 -16.32 7.25
CA GLU A 255 9.96 -17.68 7.51
C GLU A 255 8.89 -18.09 6.48
N MET A 256 7.92 -17.21 6.19
CA MET A 256 6.90 -17.47 5.17
C MET A 256 7.51 -17.68 3.78
N GLN A 257 8.48 -16.86 3.39
CA GLN A 257 9.23 -17.04 2.14
C GLN A 257 9.85 -18.44 2.04
N SER A 258 10.35 -19.01 3.14
CA SER A 258 10.93 -20.36 3.13
C SER A 258 9.89 -21.48 3.04
N ASN A 259 8.65 -21.24 3.50
CA ASN A 259 7.59 -22.25 3.54
C ASN A 259 6.65 -22.19 2.33
N LEU A 260 6.54 -21.03 1.67
CA LEU A 260 5.64 -20.80 0.55
C LEU A 260 6.39 -20.97 -0.78
N THR A 261 6.49 -22.22 -1.22
CA THR A 261 7.24 -22.62 -2.42
C THR A 261 6.80 -21.85 -3.67
N GLY A 262 7.77 -21.36 -4.44
CA GLY A 262 7.51 -20.62 -5.68
C GLY A 262 6.98 -19.19 -5.46
N SER A 263 6.92 -18.71 -4.21
CA SER A 263 6.66 -17.31 -3.91
C SER A 263 7.95 -16.49 -3.81
N VAL A 264 7.80 -15.17 -3.96
CA VAL A 264 8.75 -14.14 -3.59
C VAL A 264 8.04 -13.21 -2.61
N ILE A 265 8.37 -13.30 -1.33
CA ILE A 265 7.76 -12.54 -0.24
C ILE A 265 8.85 -11.68 0.38
N PHE A 266 8.64 -10.37 0.45
CA PHE A 266 9.62 -9.47 1.01
C PHE A 266 9.02 -8.31 1.81
N TYR A 267 9.81 -7.87 2.78
CA TYR A 267 9.51 -6.73 3.64
C TYR A 267 9.83 -5.41 2.91
N GLY A 268 8.87 -4.50 2.86
CA GLY A 268 9.08 -3.12 2.39
C GLY A 268 9.28 -2.15 3.55
N ASP A 269 10.47 -1.56 3.64
CA ASP A 269 10.81 -0.59 4.68
C ASP A 269 10.27 0.81 4.36
N ILE A 270 9.08 1.12 4.87
CA ILE A 270 8.56 2.49 4.81
C ILE A 270 8.98 3.34 6.00
N TYR A 271 9.39 2.72 7.12
CA TYR A 271 9.80 3.44 8.32
C TYR A 271 11.01 4.31 8.03
N GLY A 272 12.07 3.70 7.49
CA GLY A 272 13.33 4.39 7.21
C GLY A 272 13.14 5.59 6.28
N ALA A 273 12.41 5.39 5.18
CA ALA A 273 12.15 6.44 4.20
C ALA A 273 11.33 7.61 4.79
N LEU A 274 10.24 7.32 5.49
CA LEU A 274 9.37 8.35 6.07
C LEU A 274 10.06 9.09 7.23
N PHE A 275 10.84 8.38 8.04
CA PHE A 275 11.60 8.99 9.13
C PHE A 275 12.72 9.89 8.61
N ASP A 276 13.45 9.48 7.55
CA ASP A 276 14.46 10.34 6.92
C ASP A 276 13.83 11.57 6.28
N MET A 277 12.69 11.44 5.59
CA MET A 277 11.95 12.60 5.07
C MET A 277 11.51 13.57 6.17
N ALA A 278 11.01 13.04 7.29
CA ALA A 278 10.56 13.87 8.41
C ALA A 278 11.71 14.59 9.14
N THR A 279 12.88 13.95 9.22
CA THR A 279 14.04 14.47 9.99
C THR A 279 15.06 15.22 9.11
N ASN A 280 15.08 14.96 7.81
CA ASN A 280 15.97 15.59 6.82
C ASN A 280 15.19 16.21 5.63
N PRO A 281 14.18 17.05 5.88
CA PRO A 281 13.26 17.53 4.83
C PRO A 281 13.97 18.26 3.68
N GLN A 282 15.08 18.96 3.97
CA GLN A 282 15.84 19.72 2.97
C GLN A 282 16.44 18.84 1.85
N ARG A 283 16.56 17.52 2.05
CA ARG A 283 16.99 16.58 1.02
C ARG A 283 15.91 16.29 -0.02
N TYR A 284 14.65 16.50 0.35
CA TYR A 284 13.47 16.10 -0.44
C TYR A 284 12.74 17.29 -1.05
N GLY A 285 13.25 18.51 -0.84
CA GLY A 285 12.74 19.74 -1.41
C GLY A 285 12.68 20.87 -0.40
N ASN A 286 12.44 22.08 -0.90
CA ASN A 286 12.26 23.25 -0.05
C ASN A 286 10.87 23.21 0.59
N VAL A 287 10.81 22.95 1.89
CA VAL A 287 9.56 23.04 2.65
C VAL A 287 9.21 24.51 2.85
N THR A 288 8.23 25.00 2.10
CA THR A 288 7.67 26.35 2.30
C THR A 288 6.39 26.24 3.13
N PHE A 289 6.35 27.00 4.23
CA PHE A 289 5.17 27.17 5.06
C PHE A 289 4.60 28.59 4.90
N PRO A 290 3.26 28.76 4.82
CA PRO A 290 2.25 27.71 4.80
C PRO A 290 2.29 26.91 3.49
N LEU A 291 1.88 25.63 3.55
CA LEU A 291 1.66 24.84 2.34
C LEU A 291 0.68 25.61 1.46
N LEU A 292 1.03 25.80 0.19
CA LEU A 292 0.17 26.51 -0.74
C LEU A 292 -1.21 25.82 -0.80
N PRO A 293 -2.31 26.56 -0.63
CA PRO A 293 -3.63 25.97 -0.71
C PRO A 293 -3.83 25.35 -2.10
N CYS A 294 -4.50 24.21 -2.15
CA CYS A 294 -5.05 23.68 -3.40
C CYS A 294 -5.88 24.81 -4.06
N LYS A 295 -5.52 25.19 -5.28
CA LYS A 295 -6.28 26.16 -6.08
C LYS A 295 -7.55 25.53 -6.63
#